data_AF-A0A7J4ENE0-F1
#
_entry.id   AF-A0A7J4ENE0-F1
#
_cell.length_a   1.000
_cell.length_b   1.000
_cell.length_c   1.000
_cell.angle_alpha   90.00
_cell.angle_beta   90.00
_cell.angle_gamma   90.00
#
_symmetry.space_group_name_H-M   'P 1'
#
loop_
_entity.id
_entity.type
_entity.pdbx_description
1 polymer ?
#
loop_
_entity_poly.entity_id
_entity_poly.type
_entity_poly.pdbx_seq_one_letter_code
_entity_poly.pdbx_strand_id
1 'polypeptide(L)'
;MKISWLKVTLMNKAQKMAEKALKEVLKAGKIIGRKDCEYYPCHFEGQDCTFCFCPFYPCKDYRTGGKFKSSGIWSCMYCYIIHRTEVAYSVLRALRSNSDLKNIWNEIMEPKLGVLSNEGPNTKYTNKRNRS
;
A
#
# COMPACT_ATOMS: atom_id res chain seq x y z
N MET A 1 13.42 6.33 -27.80
CA MET A 1 12.24 5.87 -27.02
C MET A 1 11.18 6.97 -27.01
N LYS A 2 9.93 6.70 -27.41
CA LYS A 2 8.82 7.67 -27.29
C LYS A 2 8.27 7.61 -25.87
N ILE A 3 8.46 8.67 -25.09
CA ILE A 3 7.82 8.80 -23.77
C ILE A 3 6.31 8.99 -23.99
N SER A 4 5.50 8.10 -23.40
CA SER A 4 4.04 8.24 -23.45
C SER A 4 3.60 9.20 -22.34
N TRP A 5 3.28 10.44 -22.73
CA TRP A 5 2.81 11.49 -21.82
C TRP A 5 1.56 11.06 -21.04
N LEU A 6 0.64 10.31 -21.67
CA LEU A 6 -0.53 9.76 -20.99
C LEU A 6 -0.15 8.88 -19.78
N LYS A 7 0.87 8.02 -19.93
CA LYS A 7 1.36 7.18 -18.83
C LYS A 7 1.98 8.02 -17.72
N VAL A 8 2.74 9.05 -18.07
CA VAL A 8 3.34 10.00 -17.11
C VAL A 8 2.24 10.72 -16.33
N THR A 9 1.23 11.26 -17.01
CA THR A 9 0.10 11.95 -16.38
C THR A 9 -0.67 11.06 -15.40
N LEU A 10 -0.94 9.81 -15.78
CA LEU A 10 -1.64 8.86 -14.92
C LEU A 10 -0.81 8.50 -13.67
N MET A 11 0.50 8.32 -13.81
CA MET A 11 1.41 8.07 -12.69
C MET A 11 1.43 9.24 -11.71
N ASN A 12 1.56 10.47 -12.23
CA ASN A 12 1.57 11.69 -11.43
C ASN A 12 0.25 11.88 -10.67
N LYS A 13 -0.89 11.56 -11.30
CA LYS A 13 -2.19 11.60 -10.63
C LYS A 13 -2.25 10.62 -9.45
N ALA A 14 -1.74 9.41 -9.64
CA ALA A 14 -1.71 8.40 -8.59
C ALA A 14 -0.79 8.80 -7.42
N GLN A 15 0.37 9.41 -7.69
CA GLN A 15 1.24 9.95 -6.64
C GLN A 15 0.55 11.06 -5.83
N LYS A 16 -0.14 12.00 -6.49
CA LYS A 16 -0.92 13.04 -5.81
C LYS A 16 -2.02 12.48 -4.90
N MET A 17 -2.65 11.37 -5.31
CA MET A 17 -3.62 10.68 -4.46
C MET A 17 -2.95 10.09 -3.22
N ALA A 18 -1.74 9.55 -3.36
CA ALA A 18 -0.91 9.07 -2.25
C ALA A 18 -0.63 10.16 -1.23
N GLU A 19 -0.12 11.30 -1.71
CA GLU A 19 0.22 12.44 -0.88
C GLU A 19 -1.01 12.98 -0.14
N LYS A 20 -2.15 13.08 -0.83
CA LYS A 20 -3.40 13.52 -0.21
C LYS A 20 -3.86 12.55 0.87
N ALA A 21 -3.89 11.25 0.58
CA ALA A 21 -4.29 10.23 1.54
C ALA A 21 -3.37 10.23 2.77
N LEU A 22 -2.06 10.36 2.56
CA LEU A 22 -1.06 10.47 3.61
C LEU A 22 -1.34 11.67 4.52
N LYS A 23 -1.62 12.86 3.95
CA LYS A 23 -1.96 14.06 4.73
C LYS A 23 -3.20 13.86 5.60
N GLU A 24 -4.24 13.21 5.08
CA GLU A 24 -5.45 12.93 5.85
C GLU A 24 -5.17 11.97 7.04
N VAL A 25 -4.36 10.94 6.81
CA VAL A 25 -3.94 10.01 7.88
C VAL A 25 -3.16 10.74 8.97
N LEU A 26 -2.21 11.60 8.59
CA LEU A 26 -1.42 12.37 9.56
C LEU A 26 -2.26 13.38 10.34
N LYS A 27 -3.22 14.05 9.66
CA LYS A 27 -4.17 14.95 10.30
C LYS A 27 -5.05 14.24 11.33
N ALA A 28 -5.49 13.02 11.03
CA ALA A 28 -6.34 12.25 11.93
C ALA A 28 -5.60 11.73 13.18
N GLY A 29 -4.28 11.52 13.09
CA GLY A 29 -3.42 11.22 14.24
C GLY A 29 -3.69 9.88 14.96
N LYS A 30 -4.53 9.00 14.40
CA LYS A 30 -4.88 7.68 14.95
C LYS A 30 -4.92 6.63 13.84
N ILE A 31 -4.67 5.37 14.20
CA ILE A 31 -5.03 4.23 13.34
C ILE A 31 -6.55 4.26 13.20
N ILE A 32 -7.04 4.64 12.03
CA ILE A 32 -8.47 4.79 11.83
C ILE A 32 -9.08 3.45 11.47
N GLY A 33 -8.32 2.52 10.87
CA GLY A 33 -8.81 1.22 10.42
C GLY A 33 -10.16 1.38 9.72
N ARG A 34 -10.18 1.90 8.49
CA ARG A 34 -11.42 2.23 7.76
C ARG A 34 -12.24 0.99 7.41
N LYS A 35 -12.96 0.44 8.38
CA LYS A 35 -13.92 -0.67 8.23
C LYS A 35 -15.19 -0.23 7.49
N ASP A 36 -15.46 1.07 7.47
CA ASP A 36 -16.53 1.73 6.71
C ASP A 36 -16.15 1.99 5.23
N CYS A 37 -14.95 1.61 4.82
CA CYS A 37 -14.53 1.69 3.42
C CYS A 37 -15.39 0.77 2.56
N GLU A 38 -15.99 1.30 1.49
CA GLU A 38 -16.78 0.50 0.51
C GLU A 38 -16.00 -0.68 -0.09
N TYR A 39 -14.66 -0.60 -0.04
CA TYR A 39 -13.76 -1.63 -0.54
C TYR A 39 -13.35 -2.65 0.53
N TYR A 40 -13.82 -2.54 1.79
CA TYR A 40 -13.39 -3.42 2.88
C TYR A 40 -13.99 -4.84 2.79
N PRO A 41 -13.20 -5.91 3.01
CA PRO A 41 -11.73 -5.91 3.02
C PRO A 41 -11.17 -5.76 1.60
N CYS A 42 -10.19 -4.86 1.40
CA CYS A 42 -9.62 -4.63 0.08
C CYS A 42 -8.67 -5.76 -0.35
N HIS A 43 -8.02 -6.42 0.62
CA HIS A 43 -6.99 -7.45 0.42
C HIS A 43 -7.25 -8.71 1.28
N PHE A 44 -7.58 -8.57 2.57
CA PHE A 44 -7.91 -9.69 3.46
C PHE A 44 -8.78 -9.27 4.68
N GLU A 45 -9.53 -10.22 5.25
CA GLU A 45 -10.38 -9.97 6.42
C GLU A 45 -9.55 -9.54 7.64
N GLY A 46 -10.03 -8.53 8.39
CA GLY A 46 -9.30 -8.01 9.55
C GLY A 46 -8.14 -7.06 9.22
N GLN A 47 -7.94 -6.72 7.94
CA GLN A 47 -6.86 -5.82 7.52
C GLN A 47 -6.96 -4.41 8.13
N ASP A 48 -5.81 -3.77 8.31
CA ASP A 48 -5.69 -2.36 8.66
C ASP A 48 -5.80 -1.48 7.39
N CYS A 49 -6.78 -0.58 7.36
CA CYS A 49 -7.02 0.33 6.24
C CYS A 49 -6.56 1.77 6.52
N THR A 50 -5.73 2.00 7.53
CA THR A 50 -5.13 3.32 7.83
C THR A 50 -4.45 3.88 6.58
N PHE A 51 -3.69 3.04 5.87
CA PHE A 51 -3.09 3.36 4.58
C PHE A 51 -3.85 2.73 3.41
N CYS A 52 -5.17 2.98 3.32
CA CYS A 52 -6.00 2.48 2.21
C CYS A 52 -5.43 2.88 0.83
N PHE A 53 -4.76 4.03 0.75
CA PHE A 53 -3.82 4.32 -0.33
C PHE A 53 -2.40 4.19 0.21
N CYS A 54 -1.57 3.37 -0.45
CA CYS A 54 -0.23 3.07 0.01
C CYS A 54 0.67 4.32 -0.03
N PRO A 55 1.30 4.73 1.08
CA PRO A 55 2.18 5.90 1.14
C PRO A 55 3.46 5.71 0.31
N PHE A 56 3.83 4.46 0.02
CA PHE A 56 5.00 4.11 -0.78
C PHE A 56 4.68 3.94 -2.27
N TYR A 57 3.48 4.29 -2.73
CA TYR A 57 3.13 4.13 -4.13
C TYR A 57 3.89 5.13 -5.03
N PRO A 58 4.45 4.69 -6.17
CA PRO A 58 4.66 3.30 -6.56
C PRO A 58 5.97 2.75 -5.96
N CYS A 59 5.91 1.66 -5.20
CA CYS A 59 7.11 1.08 -4.59
C CYS A 59 7.91 0.23 -5.57
N LYS A 60 7.24 -0.31 -6.60
CA LYS A 60 7.83 -1.17 -7.64
C LYS A 60 8.54 -2.41 -7.10
N ASP A 61 8.16 -2.85 -5.90
CA ASP A 61 8.71 -4.05 -5.27
C ASP A 61 7.70 -5.20 -5.29
N TYR A 62 8.01 -6.24 -6.05
CA TYR A 62 7.14 -7.41 -6.22
C TYR A 62 6.98 -8.24 -4.94
N ARG A 63 7.91 -8.14 -3.97
CA ARG A 63 7.83 -8.86 -2.69
C ARG A 63 6.62 -8.40 -1.86
N THR A 64 6.12 -7.19 -2.13
CA THR A 64 4.89 -6.69 -1.53
C THR A 64 3.64 -7.43 -2.02
N GLY A 65 3.71 -8.13 -3.17
CA GLY A 65 2.58 -8.63 -3.94
C GLY A 65 2.13 -7.67 -5.06
N GLY A 66 2.62 -6.43 -5.08
CA GLY A 66 2.35 -5.49 -6.15
C GLY A 66 2.86 -5.95 -7.52
N LYS A 67 2.26 -5.45 -8.61
CA LYS A 67 2.66 -5.79 -9.98
C LYS A 67 2.39 -4.65 -10.97
N PHE A 68 3.10 -4.62 -12.09
CA PHE A 68 2.71 -3.77 -13.21
C PHE A 68 1.48 -4.35 -13.93
N LYS A 69 0.53 -3.47 -14.28
CA LYS A 69 -0.57 -3.81 -15.20
C LYS A 69 -0.07 -3.78 -16.64
N SER A 70 -0.86 -4.32 -17.58
CA SER A 70 -0.61 -4.21 -19.02
C SER A 70 -0.46 -2.76 -19.51
N SER A 71 -1.07 -1.80 -18.81
CA SER A 71 -0.89 -0.36 -19.05
C SER A 71 0.51 0.17 -18.73
N GLY A 72 1.35 -0.60 -18.03
CA GLY A 72 2.66 -0.17 -17.52
C GLY A 72 2.60 0.63 -16.21
N ILE A 73 1.43 0.69 -15.57
CA ILE A 73 1.23 1.38 -14.29
C ILE A 73 1.36 0.35 -13.15
N TRP A 74 2.12 0.72 -12.11
CA TRP A 74 2.25 -0.10 -10.91
C TRP A 74 0.91 -0.26 -10.20
N SER A 75 0.65 -1.44 -9.63
CA SER A 75 -0.60 -1.75 -8.94
C SER A 75 -0.30 -2.42 -7.61
N CYS A 76 -0.73 -1.80 -6.51
CA CYS A 76 -0.68 -2.38 -5.17
C CYS A 76 -1.89 -3.29 -4.88
N MET A 77 -2.66 -3.70 -5.88
CA MET A 77 -3.92 -4.44 -5.66
C MET A 77 -3.78 -5.79 -4.92
N TYR A 78 -2.58 -6.38 -4.91
CA TYR A 78 -2.27 -7.58 -4.12
C TYR A 78 -1.24 -7.31 -3.01
N CYS A 79 -1.02 -6.04 -2.68
CA CYS A 79 -0.18 -5.66 -1.56
C CYS A 79 -0.91 -5.94 -0.25
N TYR A 80 -0.31 -6.73 0.65
CA TYR A 80 -0.91 -7.05 1.96
C TYR A 80 -0.06 -6.54 3.13
N ILE A 81 1.23 -6.26 2.91
CA ILE A 81 2.16 -5.96 4.01
C ILE A 81 1.84 -4.67 4.74
N ILE A 82 1.51 -3.59 4.02
CA ILE A 82 1.12 -2.29 4.62
C ILE A 82 -0.25 -2.34 5.32
N HIS A 83 -1.00 -3.41 5.08
CA HIS A 83 -2.32 -3.67 5.64
C HIS A 83 -2.26 -4.54 6.91
N ARG A 84 -1.08 -4.98 7.34
CA ARG A 84 -0.91 -5.59 8.66
C ARG A 84 -0.83 -4.49 9.72
N THR A 85 -1.59 -4.64 10.80
CA THR A 85 -1.76 -3.62 11.84
C THR A 85 -0.43 -3.17 12.43
N GLU A 86 0.50 -4.09 12.68
CA GLU A 86 1.82 -3.77 13.24
C GLU A 86 2.67 -2.94 12.27
N VAL A 87 2.56 -3.20 10.97
CA VAL A 87 3.28 -2.46 9.93
C VAL A 87 2.69 -1.07 9.77
N ALA A 88 1.36 -0.97 9.64
CA ALA A 88 0.66 0.30 9.56
C ALA A 88 0.96 1.19 10.79
N TYR A 89 0.98 0.60 11.99
CA TYR A 89 1.34 1.32 13.20
C TYR A 89 2.77 1.87 13.18
N SER A 90 3.76 1.03 12.85
CA SER A 90 5.16 1.45 12.76
C SER A 90 5.36 2.56 11.74
N VAL A 91 4.75 2.44 10.56
CA VAL A 91 4.82 3.46 9.49
C VAL A 91 4.18 4.78 9.96
N LEU A 92 2.99 4.73 10.57
CA LEU A 92 2.33 5.93 11.10
C LEU A 92 3.18 6.62 12.16
N ARG A 93 3.79 5.86 13.07
CA ARG A 93 4.66 6.41 14.11
C ARG A 93 5.88 7.11 13.50
N ALA A 94 6.55 6.49 12.54
CA ALA A 94 7.74 7.06 11.90
C ALA A 94 7.41 8.31 11.05
N LEU A 95 6.25 8.33 10.39
CA LEU A 95 5.79 9.53 9.70
C LEU A 95 5.55 10.71 10.65
N ARG A 96 5.02 10.44 11.85
CA ARG A 96 4.79 11.48 12.86
C ARG A 96 6.09 12.04 13.46
N SER A 97 7.19 11.29 13.40
CA SER A 97 8.53 11.77 13.78
C SER A 97 9.24 12.52 12.66
N ASN A 98 8.53 12.91 11.58
CA ASN A 98 9.09 13.59 10.40
C ASN A 98 10.19 12.81 9.68
N SER A 99 10.17 11.47 9.74
CA SER A 99 11.08 10.64 8.96
C SER A 99 10.68 10.65 7.47
N ASP A 100 11.68 10.69 6.58
CA ASP A 100 11.44 10.60 5.13
C ASP A 100 10.95 9.20 4.73
N LEU A 101 10.04 9.12 3.74
CA LEU A 101 9.42 7.88 3.27
C LEU A 101 10.45 6.82 2.84
N LYS A 102 11.60 7.23 2.31
CA LYS A 102 12.68 6.30 1.94
C LYS A 102 13.29 5.62 3.15
N ASN A 103 13.54 6.38 4.22
CA ASN A 103 14.09 5.82 5.47
C ASN A 103 13.07 4.91 6.14
N ILE A 104 11.80 5.33 6.17
CA ILE A 104 10.69 4.51 6.69
C ILE A 104 10.60 3.18 5.93
N TRP A 105 10.72 3.19 4.61
CA TRP A 105 10.76 1.95 3.82
C TRP A 105 11.91 1.04 4.28
N ASN A 106 13.12 1.56 4.33
CA ASN A 106 14.31 0.77 4.66
C ASN A 106 14.26 0.19 6.08
N GLU A 107 13.76 0.94 7.05
CA GLU A 107 13.74 0.53 8.45
C GLU A 107 12.58 -0.40 8.79
N ILE A 108 11.41 -0.21 8.15
CA ILE A 108 10.18 -0.90 8.53
C ILE A 108 9.73 -1.91 7.47
N MET A 109 9.73 -1.50 6.20
CA MET A 109 9.19 -2.33 5.12
C MET A 109 10.21 -3.39 4.71
N GLU A 110 11.42 -2.99 4.37
CA GLU A 110 12.48 -3.85 3.82
C GLU A 110 12.72 -5.12 4.66
N PRO A 111 12.89 -5.05 6.00
CA PRO A 111 13.13 -6.23 6.82
C PRO A 111 11.93 -7.20 6.85
N LYS A 112 10.73 -6.69 6.60
CA LYS A 112 9.48 -7.48 6.65
C LYS A 112 9.14 -8.14 5.32
N LEU A 113 9.73 -7.68 4.20
CA LEU A 113 9.46 -8.24 2.86
C LEU A 113 9.90 -9.70 2.73
N GLY A 114 11.00 -10.11 3.37
CA GLY A 114 11.50 -11.50 3.33
C GLY A 114 10.86 -12.44 4.34
N VAL A 115 10.42 -11.90 5.49
CA VAL A 115 9.83 -12.70 6.58
C VAL A 115 8.36 -13.00 6.33
N LEU A 116 7.61 -12.01 5.83
CA LEU A 116 6.15 -12.11 5.69
C LEU A 116 5.69 -12.63 4.33
N SER A 117 6.57 -12.64 3.31
CA SER A 117 6.29 -13.22 1.99
C SER A 117 6.11 -14.74 2.00
N ASN A 118 6.71 -15.42 2.98
CA ASN A 118 6.55 -16.85 3.18
C ASN A 118 5.25 -17.22 3.92
N GLU A 119 4.59 -16.26 4.58
CA GLU A 119 3.30 -16.49 5.25
C GLU A 119 2.12 -16.22 4.31
N GLY A 120 2.32 -15.35 3.30
CA GLY A 120 1.28 -14.87 2.40
C GLY A 120 0.06 -14.29 3.12
N PRO A 121 -0.89 -13.67 2.42
CA PRO A 121 -2.24 -13.58 2.96
C PRO A 121 -2.75 -15.03 3.09
N ASN A 122 -3.03 -15.47 4.33
CA ASN A 122 -3.57 -16.81 4.63
C ASN A 122 -4.58 -17.21 3.53
N THR A 123 -4.24 -18.24 2.76
CA THR A 123 -4.83 -18.60 1.47
C THR A 123 -6.33 -18.91 1.52
N LYS A 124 -6.92 -18.94 2.72
CA LYS A 124 -8.37 -19.06 2.94
C LYS A 124 -9.18 -17.85 2.50
N TYR A 125 -8.55 -16.71 2.21
CA TYR A 125 -9.25 -15.46 1.89
C TYR A 125 -8.77 -14.81 0.58
N THR A 126 -8.36 -15.61 -0.40
CA THR A 126 -8.26 -15.12 -1.78
C THR A 126 -9.67 -14.77 -2.27
N ASN A 127 -9.87 -13.50 -2.60
CA ASN A 127 -11.12 -12.91 -3.03
C ASN A 127 -11.82 -13.78 -4.09
N LYS A 128 -13.08 -14.16 -3.82
CA LYS A 128 -14.02 -14.92 -4.68
C LYS A 128 -14.35 -14.23 -6.04
N ARG A 129 -13.51 -13.32 -6.53
CA ARG A 129 -13.74 -12.54 -7.77
C ARG A 129 -12.86 -12.94 -8.96
N ASN A 130 -12.21 -14.09 -8.93
CA ASN A 130 -11.54 -14.69 -10.10
C ASN A 130 -12.23 -16.01 -10.53
N ARG A 131 -13.54 -15.95 -10.77
CA ARG A 131 -14.27 -16.89 -11.62
C ARG A 131 -15.10 -16.08 -12.62
N SER A 132 -14.46 -15.71 -13.72
CA SER A 132 -15.08 -15.28 -14.98
C SER A 132 -14.01 -15.33 -16.05
#